data_AF-A0A536WRE3-F1
#
_entry.id   AF-A0A536WRE3-F1
#
_cell.length_a   1.000
_cell.length_b   1.000
_cell.length_c   1.000
_cell.angle_alpha   90.00
_cell.angle_beta   90.00
_cell.angle_gamma   90.00
#
_symmetry.space_group_name_H-M   'P 1'
#
loop_
_entity.id
_entity.type
_entity.pdbx_description
1 polymer ?
#
loop_
_entity_poly.entity_id
_entity_poly.type
_entity_poly.pdbx_seq_one_letter_code
_entity_poly.pdbx_strand_id
1 'polypeptide(L)'
;MTLAQLLFSQGFGARRECEGLIVSGHVTLDGSVCDDPFHELDPAGISFGVRGEMWPYHAKALIVMNKPAGVECSQKPRHHASVYSLLPAPLRRRDVQSVGRL
;
A
#
# COMPACT_ATOMS: atom_id res chain seq x y z
N MET A 1 8.24 14.34 -4.97
CA MET A 1 6.76 14.10 -4.85
C MET A 1 6.35 14.52 -3.44
N THR A 2 5.08 14.86 -3.20
CA THR A 2 4.66 15.15 -1.81
C THR A 2 4.40 13.88 -1.02
N LEU A 3 4.48 13.94 0.31
CA LEU A 3 4.17 12.81 1.19
C LEU A 3 2.74 12.28 0.99
N ALA A 4 1.76 13.16 0.78
CA ALA A 4 0.39 12.74 0.45
C ALA A 4 0.30 11.99 -0.89
N GLN A 5 1.03 12.45 -1.92
CA GLN A 5 1.12 11.75 -3.20
C GLN A 5 1.79 10.39 -3.06
N LEU A 6 2.80 10.29 -2.19
CA LEU A 6 3.47 9.04 -1.89
C LEU A 6 2.49 8.03 -1.29
N LEU A 7 1.80 8.37 -0.19
CA LEU A 7 0.81 7.49 0.45
C LEU A 7 -0.30 7.06 -0.51
N PHE A 8 -0.80 8.00 -1.32
CA PHE A 8 -1.79 7.73 -2.35
C PHE A 8 -1.25 6.69 -3.37
N SER A 9 -0.03 6.89 -3.88
CA SER A 9 0.61 5.96 -4.83
C SER A 9 0.85 4.55 -4.25
N GLN A 10 1.05 4.47 -2.93
CA GLN A 10 1.25 3.22 -2.21
C GLN A 10 -0.07 2.58 -1.73
N GLY A 11 -1.23 3.17 -2.05
CA GLY A 11 -2.55 2.58 -1.85
C GLY A 11 -3.17 2.83 -0.47
N PHE A 12 -2.69 3.79 0.31
CA PHE A 12 -3.16 4.02 1.67
C PHE A 12 -4.58 4.59 1.76
N GLY A 13 -5.11 5.14 0.67
CA GLY A 13 -6.49 5.62 0.61
C GLY A 13 -6.70 6.63 -0.51
N ALA A 14 -7.83 7.31 -0.47
CA ALA A 14 -8.05 8.51 -1.28
C ALA A 14 -7.09 9.64 -0.85
N ARG A 15 -6.90 10.66 -1.69
CA ARG A 15 -5.97 11.78 -1.41
C ARG A 15 -6.24 12.44 -0.05
N ARG A 16 -7.50 12.76 0.24
CA ARG A 16 -7.92 13.35 1.53
C ARG A 16 -7.70 12.42 2.73
N GLU A 17 -7.83 11.11 2.54
CA GLU A 17 -7.52 10.14 3.60
C GLU A 17 -6.02 10.11 3.89
N CYS A 18 -5.18 10.20 2.84
CA CYS A 18 -3.73 10.25 2.98
C CYS A 18 -3.29 11.54 3.70
N GLU A 19 -3.82 12.70 3.31
CA GLU A 19 -3.62 13.96 4.03
C GLU A 19 -4.05 13.84 5.49
N GLY A 20 -5.25 13.28 5.73
CA GLY A 20 -5.77 13.02 7.07
C GLY A 20 -4.86 12.15 7.94
N LEU A 21 -4.28 11.08 7.38
CA LEU A 21 -3.32 10.23 8.08
C LEU A 21 -2.07 11.02 8.50
N ILE A 22 -1.56 11.87 7.61
CA ILE A 22 -0.35 12.67 7.84
C ILE A 22 -0.62 13.70 8.95
N VAL A 23 -1.63 14.55 8.80
CA VAL A 23 -1.95 15.60 9.80
C VAL A 23 -2.36 15.04 11.16
N SER A 24 -2.83 13.79 11.22
CA SER A 24 -3.14 13.10 12.49
C SER A 24 -1.90 12.50 13.17
N GLY A 25 -0.70 12.73 12.64
CA GLY A 25 0.56 12.23 13.19
C GLY A 25 0.74 10.72 13.04
N HIS A 26 0.05 10.08 12.09
CA HIS A 26 0.15 8.64 11.87
C HIS A 26 1.25 8.24 10.90
N VAL A 27 1.97 9.20 10.32
CA VAL A 27 3.00 8.93 9.32
C VAL A 27 4.37 9.30 9.87
N THR A 28 5.35 8.42 9.67
CA THR A 28 6.74 8.66 10.10
C THR A 28 7.70 8.54 8.93
N LEU A 29 8.72 9.39 8.92
CA LEU A 29 9.91 9.30 8.06
C LEU A 29 11.13 9.17 8.97
N ASP A 30 11.98 8.17 8.72
CA ASP A 30 13.19 7.90 9.53
C ASP A 30 12.93 7.84 11.05
N GLY A 31 11.78 7.26 11.43
CA GLY A 31 11.36 7.11 12.82
C GLY A 31 10.77 8.38 13.47
N SER A 32 10.74 9.50 12.76
CA SER A 32 10.15 10.76 13.24
C SER A 32 8.79 11.01 12.60
N VAL A 33 7.82 11.50 13.37
CA VAL A 33 6.50 11.87 12.83
C VAL A 33 6.66 13.01 11.83
N CYS A 34 6.04 12.86 10.66
CA CYS A 34 5.89 13.91 9.66
C CYS A 34 4.39 14.20 9.52
N ASP A 35 4.00 15.44 9.81
CA ASP A 35 2.61 15.91 9.85
C ASP A 35 2.28 16.90 8.72
N ASP A 36 3.22 17.16 7.82
CA ASP A 36 3.04 18.00 6.62
C ASP A 36 2.72 17.14 5.38
N PRO A 37 1.47 17.15 4.87
CA PRO A 37 1.10 16.39 3.67
C PRO A 37 1.82 16.84 2.40
N PHE A 38 2.32 18.08 2.39
CA PHE A 38 3.00 18.72 1.26
C PHE A 38 4.51 18.59 1.33
N HIS A 39 5.05 17.95 2.38
CA HIS A 39 6.48 17.68 2.51
C HIS A 39 7.00 17.01 1.24
N GLU A 40 7.97 17.65 0.58
CA GLU A 40 8.58 17.13 -0.62
C GLU A 40 9.72 16.17 -0.30
N LEU A 41 9.71 15.01 -0.95
CA LEU A 41 10.75 14.01 -0.82
C LEU A 41 11.02 13.29 -2.15
N ASP A 42 12.25 12.78 -2.26
CA ASP A 42 12.62 11.79 -3.27
C ASP A 42 12.23 10.41 -2.75
N PRO A 43 11.32 9.67 -3.42
CA PRO A 43 10.89 8.37 -2.96
C PRO A 43 11.92 7.25 -3.20
N ALA A 44 13.03 7.52 -3.90
CA ALA A 44 14.04 6.51 -4.18
C ALA A 44 14.68 5.98 -2.89
N GLY A 45 14.48 4.69 -2.62
CA GLY A 45 15.13 3.99 -1.49
C GLY A 45 14.55 4.30 -0.11
N ILE A 46 13.48 5.09 -0.01
CA ILE A 46 12.92 5.45 1.29
C ILE A 46 12.07 4.32 1.87
N SER A 47 11.94 4.35 3.20
CA SER A 47 10.87 3.66 3.93
C SER A 47 10.10 4.69 4.76
N PHE A 48 8.80 4.47 4.90
CA PHE A 48 7.91 5.32 5.68
C PHE A 48 7.08 4.46 6.62
N GLY A 49 6.72 5.00 7.78
CA GLY A 49 5.83 4.33 8.72
C GLY A 49 4.41 4.84 8.59
N VAL A 50 3.42 3.96 8.71
CA VAL A 50 2.02 4.32 8.86
C VAL A 50 1.46 3.55 10.06
N ARG A 51 1.00 4.26 11.09
CA ARG A 51 0.49 3.69 12.34
C ARG A 51 1.45 2.66 12.99
N GLY A 52 2.75 2.96 12.94
CA GLY A 52 3.80 2.11 13.52
C GLY A 52 4.25 0.94 12.65
N GLU A 53 3.62 0.69 11.50
CA GLU A 53 4.08 -0.31 10.53
C GLU A 53 4.97 0.34 9.47
N MET A 54 6.14 -0.23 9.21
CA MET A 54 7.09 0.27 8.21
C MET A 54 6.82 -0.30 6.82
N TRP A 55 6.85 0.58 5.81
CA TRP A 55 6.59 0.26 4.42
C TRP A 55 7.75 0.75 3.54
N PRO A 56 8.37 -0.12 2.75
CA PRO A 56 9.29 0.32 1.70
C PRO A 56 8.50 0.98 0.58
N TYR A 57 9.03 2.08 0.04
CA TYR A 57 8.46 2.64 -1.18
C TYR A 57 8.81 1.74 -2.38
N HIS A 58 7.78 1.36 -3.14
CA HIS A 58 7.97 0.77 -4.46
C HIS A 58 7.08 1.45 -5.47
N ALA A 59 7.64 1.91 -6.60
CA ALA A 59 6.85 2.50 -7.69
C ALA A 59 5.84 1.50 -8.27
N LYS A 60 6.19 0.21 -8.32
CA LYS A 60 5.31 -0.91 -8.73
C LYS A 60 5.23 -1.96 -7.63
N ALA A 61 4.07 -2.56 -7.43
CA ALA A 61 3.92 -3.70 -6.53
C ALA A 61 4.17 -5.00 -7.32
N LEU A 62 5.24 -5.72 -6.97
CA LEU A 62 5.47 -7.09 -7.41
C LEU A 62 5.47 -7.98 -6.17
N ILE A 63 4.54 -8.94 -6.12
CA ILE A 63 4.28 -9.73 -4.91
C ILE A 63 4.48 -11.19 -5.27
N VAL A 64 5.34 -11.86 -4.51
CA VAL A 64 5.44 -13.33 -4.52
C VAL A 64 4.62 -13.85 -3.35
N MET A 65 3.69 -14.76 -3.64
CA MET A 65 2.79 -15.34 -2.65
C MET A 65 2.83 -16.86 -2.77
N ASN A 66 3.10 -17.55 -1.66
CA ASN A 66 2.82 -18.97 -1.56
C ASN A 66 1.30 -19.15 -1.37
N LYS A 67 0.59 -19.45 -2.47
CA LYS A 67 -0.88 -19.50 -2.48
C LYS A 67 -1.38 -20.68 -1.64
N PRO A 68 -2.25 -20.45 -0.63
CA PRO A 68 -2.89 -21.55 0.08
C PRO A 68 -3.92 -22.27 -0.81
N ALA A 69 -4.32 -23.48 -0.39
CA ALA A 69 -5.49 -24.14 -0.95
C ALA A 69 -6.78 -23.38 -0.61
N GLY A 70 -7.84 -23.57 -1.40
CA GLY A 70 -9.16 -22.98 -1.12
C GLY A 70 -9.30 -21.48 -1.44
N VAL A 71 -8.46 -20.93 -2.31
CA VAL A 71 -8.58 -19.55 -2.84
C VAL A 71 -8.39 -19.51 -4.35
N GLU A 72 -9.06 -18.56 -5.01
CA GLU A 72 -9.04 -18.39 -6.47
C GLU A 72 -8.11 -17.25 -6.91
N CYS A 73 -7.32 -17.49 -7.95
CA CYS A 73 -6.59 -16.45 -8.70
C CYS A 73 -7.54 -15.69 -9.64
N SER A 74 -8.54 -15.01 -9.08
CA SER A 74 -9.56 -14.26 -9.83
C SER A 74 -9.94 -12.96 -9.14
N GLN A 75 -10.19 -11.91 -9.91
CA GLN A 75 -10.82 -10.68 -9.40
C GLN A 75 -12.31 -10.85 -9.13
N LYS A 76 -12.94 -11.78 -9.85
CA LYS A 76 -14.37 -12.10 -9.75
C LYS A 76 -14.50 -13.57 -9.40
N PRO A 77 -14.10 -13.96 -8.19
CA PRO A 77 -14.14 -15.37 -7.82
C PRO A 77 -15.59 -15.86 -7.72
N ARG A 78 -15.82 -17.15 -7.97
CA ARG A 78 -17.19 -17.74 -7.98
C ARG A 78 -17.45 -18.74 -6.86
N HIS A 79 -16.43 -19.49 -6.46
CA HIS A 79 -16.57 -20.64 -5.56
C HIS A 79 -15.80 -20.44 -4.25
N HIS A 80 -14.68 -19.71 -4.28
CA HIS A 80 -13.83 -19.45 -3.12
C HIS A 80 -13.48 -17.97 -2.97
N ALA A 81 -12.84 -17.59 -1.86
CA ALA A 81 -12.31 -16.24 -1.71
C ALA A 81 -11.19 -15.99 -2.73
N SER A 82 -11.06 -14.74 -3.18
CA SER A 82 -9.96 -14.33 -4.06
C SER A 82 -8.63 -14.29 -3.31
N VAL A 83 -7.53 -14.64 -3.97
CA VAL A 83 -6.16 -14.39 -3.47
C VAL A 83 -5.93 -12.94 -3.06
N TYR A 84 -6.61 -11.98 -3.69
CA TYR A 84 -6.47 -10.56 -3.34
C TYR A 84 -6.98 -10.27 -1.93
N SER A 85 -7.94 -11.04 -1.41
CA SER A 85 -8.45 -10.87 -0.04
C SER A 85 -7.39 -11.09 1.04
N LEU A 86 -6.32 -11.83 0.71
CA LEU A 86 -5.17 -12.06 1.60
C LEU A 86 -4.19 -10.89 1.64
N LEU A 87 -4.28 -9.97 0.68
CA LEU A 87 -3.37 -8.82 0.61
C LEU A 87 -3.83 -7.70 1.56
N PRO A 88 -2.91 -6.99 2.20
CA PRO A 88 -3.24 -5.80 2.97
C PRO A 88 -3.84 -4.72 2.04
N ALA A 89 -4.68 -3.85 2.61
CA ALA A 89 -5.42 -2.85 1.83
C ALA A 89 -4.52 -1.97 0.94
N PRO A 90 -3.34 -1.49 1.39
CA PRO A 90 -2.42 -0.73 0.52
C PRO A 90 -2.06 -1.47 -0.76
N LEU A 91 -1.76 -2.77 -0.70
CA LEU A 91 -1.42 -3.55 -1.90
C LEU A 91 -2.64 -3.82 -2.77
N ARG A 92 -3.81 -4.14 -2.18
CA ARG A 92 -5.05 -4.33 -2.94
C ARG A 92 -5.48 -3.10 -3.73
N ARG A 93 -5.33 -1.90 -3.16
CA ARG A 93 -5.75 -0.64 -3.79
C ARG A 93 -4.84 -0.18 -4.93
N ARG A 94 -3.74 -0.90 -5.19
CA ARG A 94 -2.80 -0.64 -6.30
C ARG A 94 -3.12 -1.43 -7.57
N ASP A 95 -4.33 -1.99 -7.67
CA ASP A 95 -4.83 -2.74 -8.84
C ASP A 95 -3.92 -3.89 -9.28
N VAL A 96 -3.38 -4.61 -8.30
CA VAL A 96 -2.51 -5.76 -8.53
C VAL A 96 -3.26 -6.90 -9.23
N GLN A 97 -2.57 -7.57 -10.16
CA GLN A 97 -3.11 -8.68 -10.95
C GLN A 97 -2.27 -9.95 -10.74
N SER A 98 -2.93 -11.11 -10.80
CA SER A 98 -2.27 -12.41 -10.85
C SER A 98 -1.59 -12.61 -12.20
N VAL A 99 -0.29 -12.94 -12.18
CA VAL A 99 0.46 -13.33 -13.38
C VAL A 99 0.26 -14.83 -13.59
N GLY A 100 -0.65 -15.19 -14.49
CA GLY A 100 -1.10 -16.57 -14.66
C GLY A 100 -2.19 -16.97 -13.65
N ARG A 101 -2.70 -18.20 -13.77
CA ARG A 101 -3.73 -18.77 -12.90
C ARG A 101 -3.44 -20.24 -12.59
N LEU A 102 -3.69 -20.64 -11.35
CA LEU A 102 -3.56 -22.00 -10.80
C LEU A 102 -4.89 -22.40 -10.17
#